data_AF-A0A9D1TXF4-F1
#
_entry.id   AF-A0A9D1TXF4-F1
#
_cell.length_a   1.000
_cell.length_b   1.000
_cell.length_c   1.000
_cell.angle_alpha   90.00
_cell.angle_beta   90.00
_cell.angle_gamma   90.00
#
_symmetry.space_group_name_H-M   'P 1'
#
loop_
_entity.id
_entity.type
_entity.pdbx_description
1 polymer ?
#
loop_
_entity_poly.entity_id
_entity_poly.type
_entity_poly.pdbx_seq_one_letter_code
_entity_poly.pdbx_strand_id
1 'polypeptide(L)' 'MSSLRFKMVEAAINRKALEVPNPAEERPSDYFGMYVFTQDRMRKYLPKNVYEALVDTMNNRTPLNRELA' A
#
# COMPACT_ATOMS: atom_id res chain seq x y z
N MET A 1 -30.47 19.44 -26.10
CA MET A 1 -31.01 18.95 -24.80
C MET A 1 -30.00 17.99 -24.19
N SER A 2 -29.55 18.26 -22.97
CA SER A 2 -28.40 17.60 -22.34
C SER A 2 -28.70 16.13 -21.96
N SER A 3 -28.56 15.23 -22.93
CA SER A 3 -28.80 13.77 -22.78
C SER A 3 -27.84 13.08 -21.81
N LEU A 4 -26.73 13.73 -21.47
CA LEU A 4 -25.66 13.21 -20.61
C LEU A 4 -26.17 12.88 -19.20
N ARG A 5 -27.07 13.72 -18.65
CA ARG A 5 -27.69 13.49 -17.33
C ARG A 5 -28.54 12.21 -17.33
N PHE A 6 -29.33 11.97 -18.37
CA PHE A 6 -30.20 10.79 -18.44
C PHE A 6 -29.40 9.49 -18.64
N LYS A 7 -28.34 9.54 -19.47
CA LYS A 7 -27.42 8.40 -19.65
C LYS A 7 -26.68 8.02 -18.36
N MET A 8 -26.29 9.01 -17.55
CA MET A 8 -25.65 8.78 -16.24
C MET A 8 -26.59 8.10 -15.25
N VAL A 9 -27.88 8.49 -15.23
CA VAL A 9 -28.89 7.87 -14.37
C VAL A 9 -29.12 6.40 -14.77
N GLU A 10 -29.23 6.12 -16.08
CA GLU A 10 -29.36 4.76 -16.59
C GLU A 10 -28.15 3.88 -16.24
N ALA A 11 -26.93 4.41 -16.38
CA ALA A 11 -25.71 3.69 -16.02
C ALA A 11 -25.59 3.41 -14.51
N ALA A 12 -26.03 4.34 -13.66
CA ALA A 12 -26.03 4.17 -12.21
C ALA A 12 -27.05 3.11 -11.75
N ILE A 13 -28.25 3.10 -12.33
CA ILE A 13 -29.30 2.11 -12.01
C ILE A 13 -28.87 0.70 -12.38
N ASN A 14 -28.18 0.54 -13.51
CA ASN A 14 -27.72 -0.76 -14.00
C ASN A 14 -26.42 -1.25 -13.32
N ARG A 15 -25.77 -0.42 -12.49
CA ARG A 15 -24.51 -0.79 -11.83
C ARG A 15 -24.79 -1.74 -10.66
N LYS A 16 -24.53 -3.03 -10.87
CA LYS A 16 -24.52 -4.02 -9.80
C LYS A 16 -23.34 -3.77 -8.86
N ALA A 17 -23.56 -4.00 -7.56
CA ALA A 17 -22.49 -3.97 -6.58
C ALA A 17 -21.43 -5.01 -6.96
N LEU A 18 -20.16 -4.60 -6.92
CA LEU A 18 -19.06 -5.54 -7.06
C LEU A 18 -18.95 -6.32 -5.76
N GLU A 19 -18.91 -7.64 -5.85
CA GLU A 19 -18.60 -8.49 -4.71
C GLU A 19 -17.12 -8.28 -4.37
N VAL A 20 -16.87 -7.64 -3.23
CA VAL A 20 -15.54 -7.52 -2.65
C VAL A 20 -15.44 -8.61 -1.59
N PRO A 21 -14.71 -9.71 -1.85
CA PRO A 21 -14.49 -10.69 -0.80
C PRO A 21 -13.75 -10.00 0.33
N ASN A 22 -14.22 -10.19 1.57
CA ASN A 22 -13.37 -9.89 2.69
C ASN A 22 -12.12 -10.78 2.58
N PRO A 23 -10.92 -10.28 2.91
CA PRO A 23 -9.72 -11.11 3.03
C PRO A 23 -9.81 -12.12 4.21
N ALA A 24 -11.01 -12.43 4.69
CA ALA A 24 -11.37 -13.16 5.89
C ALA A 24 -11.01 -14.66 5.87
N GLU A 25 -10.35 -15.16 4.83
CA GLU A 25 -9.76 -16.49 4.87
C GLU A 25 -8.56 -16.54 5.84
N GLU A 26 -7.89 -15.40 6.06
CA GLU A 26 -6.70 -15.29 6.89
C GLU A 26 -6.91 -14.33 8.08
N ARG A 27 -6.09 -14.48 9.14
CA ARG A 27 -6.19 -13.59 10.30
C ARG A 27 -5.77 -12.18 9.88
N PRO A 28 -6.34 -11.12 10.49
CA PRO A 28 -5.91 -9.75 10.23
C PRO A 28 -4.40 -9.51 10.32
N SER A 29 -3.68 -10.26 11.14
CA SER A 29 -2.22 -10.24 11.23
C SER A 29 -1.50 -10.61 9.93
N ASP A 30 -2.12 -11.46 9.11
CA ASP A 30 -1.45 -12.14 8.00
C ASP A 30 -1.44 -11.24 6.75
N TYR A 31 -2.54 -10.51 6.53
CA TYR A 31 -2.66 -9.56 5.42
C TYR A 31 -2.32 -8.11 5.83
N PHE A 32 -2.33 -7.77 7.12
CA PHE A 32 -1.98 -6.42 7.57
C PHE A 32 -0.50 -6.13 7.28
N GLY A 33 -0.26 -5.09 6.48
CA GLY A 33 1.10 -4.75 6.06
C GLY A 33 1.70 -5.68 4.99
N MET A 34 0.90 -6.59 4.39
CA MET A 34 1.38 -7.47 3.31
C MET A 34 1.91 -6.70 2.09
N TYR A 35 1.53 -5.45 1.90
CA TYR A 35 2.06 -4.61 0.82
C TYR A 35 2.94 -3.45 1.33
N VAL A 36 3.36 -3.49 2.59
CA VAL A 36 4.22 -2.48 3.20
C VAL A 36 5.64 -3.02 3.29
N PHE A 37 6.63 -2.17 3.00
CA PHE A 37 8.05 -2.52 3.14
C PHE A 37 8.50 -2.33 4.60
N THR A 38 8.10 -3.27 5.46
CA THR A 38 8.39 -3.26 6.90
C THR A 38 9.86 -3.57 7.21
N GLN A 39 10.27 -3.45 8.49
CA GLN A 39 11.65 -3.74 8.92
C GLN A 39 12.11 -5.16 8.59
N ASP A 40 11.23 -6.17 8.69
CA ASP A 40 11.57 -7.55 8.34
C ASP A 40 11.83 -7.72 6.84
N ARG A 41 11.05 -7.01 6.01
CA ARG A 41 11.25 -7.00 4.55
C ARG A 41 12.50 -6.22 4.17
N MET A 42 12.73 -5.08 4.80
CA MET A 42 13.97 -4.32 4.65
C MET A 42 15.17 -5.21 4.97
N ARG A 43 15.14 -5.96 6.08
CA ARG A 43 16.22 -6.88 6.46
C ARG A 43 16.43 -8.02 5.44
N LYS A 44 15.35 -8.52 4.83
CA LYS A 44 15.43 -9.58 3.83
C LYS A 44 15.96 -9.11 2.47
N TYR A 45 15.58 -7.91 2.03
CA TYR A 45 15.79 -7.48 0.65
C TYR A 45 16.84 -6.37 0.49
N LEU A 46 17.21 -5.65 1.55
CA LEU A 46 18.24 -4.61 1.46
C LEU A 46 19.63 -5.15 1.80
N PRO A 47 20.68 -4.61 1.14
CA PRO A 47 22.05 -4.76 1.59
C PRO A 47 22.25 -4.25 3.02
N LYS A 48 23.17 -4.89 3.77
CA LYS A 48 23.43 -4.59 5.19
C LYS A 48 23.70 -3.10 5.45
N ASN A 49 24.54 -2.48 4.63
CA ASN A 49 24.89 -1.06 4.72
C ASN A 49 23.68 -0.13 4.54
N VAL A 50 22.80 -0.44 3.58
CA VAL A 50 21.58 0.35 3.32
C VAL A 50 20.57 0.18 4.44
N TYR A 51 20.38 -1.05 4.92
CA TYR A 51 19.48 -1.34 6.04
C TYR A 51 19.91 -0.60 7.31
N GLU A 52 21.20 -0.66 7.66
CA GLU A 52 21.75 0.00 8.85
C GLU A 52 21.60 1.52 8.77
N ALA A 53 21.90 2.11 7.60
CA ALA A 53 21.71 3.55 7.38
C ALA A 53 20.24 3.97 7.54
N LEU A 54 19.30 3.22 6.97
CA LEU A 54 17.86 3.51 7.11
C LEU A 54 17.40 3.38 8.56
N VAL A 55 17.83 2.35 9.29
CA VAL A 55 17.48 2.17 10.71
C VAL A 55 18.03 3.31 11.56
N ASP A 56 19.26 3.73 11.30
CA ASP A 56 19.89 4.86 12.00
C ASP A 56 19.10 6.16 11.75
N THR A 57 18.75 6.46 10.49
CA THR A 57 17.95 7.65 10.17
C THR A 57 16.58 7.66 10.84
N MET A 58 15.93 6.50 10.97
CA MET A 58 14.62 6.38 11.64
C MET A 58 14.71 6.56 13.16
N ASN A 59 15.70 5.94 13.81
CA ASN A 59 15.80 5.92 15.27
C ASN A 59 16.50 7.18 15.82
N ASN A 60 17.57 7.61 15.15
CA ASN A 60 18.46 8.66 15.61
C ASN A 60 18.23 10.00 14.88
N ARG A 61 17.27 10.05 13.94
CA ARG A 61 16.92 11.25 13.14
C ARG A 61 18.12 11.82 12.37
N THR A 62 19.04 10.95 11.97
CA THR A 62 20.18 11.32 11.14
C THR A 62 19.74 11.52 9.67
N PRO A 63 20.40 12.42 8.92
CA PRO A 63 20.09 12.63 7.52
C PRO A 63 20.51 11.43 6.67
N LEU A 64 19.66 11.02 5.73
CA LEU A 64 19.99 9.94 4.79
C LEU A 64 20.94 10.46 3.72
N ASN A 65 22.06 9.76 3.51
CA ASN A 65 22.98 10.07 2.41
C ASN A 65 22.27 9.89 1.06
N ARG A 66 22.41 10.87 0.17
CA ARG A 66 21.75 10.88 -1.14
C ARG A 66 22.23 9.77 -2.08
N GLU A 67 23.40 9.21 -1.85
CA GLU A 67 23.91 8.07 -2.61
C GLU A 67 23.19 6.76 -2.27
N LEU A 68 22.55 6.69 -1.10
CA LEU A 68 21.79 5.53 -0.63
C LEU A 68 20.29 5.64 -0.95
N ALA A 69 19.83 6.79 -1.46
CA ALA A 69 18.45 7.11 -1.79
C ALA A 69 18.17 6.86 -3.28
#